data_AF-A0A2M7RU82-F1
#
_entry.id   AF-A0A2M7RU82-F1
#
_cell.length_a   1.000
_cell.length_b   1.000
_cell.length_c   1.000
_cell.angle_alpha   90.00
_cell.angle_beta   90.00
_cell.angle_gamma   90.00
#
_symmetry.space_group_name_H-M   'P 1'
#
loop_
_entity.id
_entity.type
_entity.pdbx_description
1 polymer ?
#
loop_
_entity_poly.entity_id
_entity_poly.type
_entity_poly.pdbx_seq_one_letter_code
_entity_poly.pdbx_strand_id
1 'polypeptide(L)'
;MIVVGLSLSKPLITLGEIGLGAAWLLQGNIKNQILSFFKNRIALILSSIYLLTIIGLFYTTNFEFAIGDVRRKIPLFLLPFLLSGLNPLTQQEIKFIFNVYVIGVVASSFWSVFVLLGGLNEVIIDTRQLSRFTSHIRFGLEICLAIFGSIYYALNEIDTKNKIKWFIAGIWLLIFMVIINLFTGILVFSITTSVLLLFYGVQHKNKIVKITFLCVFITLIASVSFYINNSISSYKAAQQIESLPMGEYSE
;
A
#
# COMPACT_ATOMS: atom_id res chain seq x y z
N MET A 1 4.90 16.09 3.79
CA MET A 1 6.08 15.62 3.03
C MET A 1 6.16 14.10 2.98
N ILE A 2 6.24 13.40 4.13
CA ILE A 2 6.28 11.93 4.20
C ILE A 2 5.21 11.29 3.32
N VAL A 3 3.96 11.69 3.51
CA VAL A 3 2.79 11.15 2.80
C VAL A 3 2.82 11.38 1.29
N VAL A 4 3.32 12.53 0.84
CA VAL A 4 3.50 12.80 -0.60
C VAL A 4 4.67 11.97 -1.15
N GLY A 5 5.72 11.81 -0.36
CA GLY A 5 6.90 11.05 -0.72
C GLY A 5 6.65 9.56 -0.89
N LEU A 6 5.69 8.99 -0.14
CA LEU A 6 5.29 7.58 -0.28
C LEU A 6 4.97 7.24 -1.74
N SER A 7 4.15 8.06 -2.39
CA SER A 7 3.70 7.78 -3.76
C SER A 7 4.56 8.41 -4.85
N LEU A 8 5.16 9.60 -4.59
CA LEU A 8 5.90 10.33 -5.63
C LEU A 8 7.42 10.17 -5.54
N SER A 9 8.04 10.09 -4.35
CA SER A 9 9.49 10.29 -4.26
C SER A 9 10.11 9.86 -2.92
N LYS A 10 11.11 8.95 -2.98
CA LYS A 10 11.88 8.49 -1.81
C LYS A 10 12.59 9.65 -1.07
N PRO A 11 13.29 10.60 -1.72
CA PRO A 11 13.87 11.77 -1.04
C PRO A 11 12.88 12.56 -0.19
N LEU A 12 11.64 12.67 -0.65
CA LEU A 12 10.61 13.47 0.04
C LEU A 12 10.13 12.79 1.33
N ILE A 13 10.24 11.45 1.42
CA ILE A 13 10.03 10.69 2.65
C ILE A 13 11.11 11.07 3.66
N THR A 14 12.38 10.99 3.28
CA THR A 14 13.51 11.32 4.15
C THR A 14 13.46 12.76 4.65
N LEU A 15 13.16 13.73 3.78
CA LEU A 15 12.96 15.13 4.18
C LEU A 15 11.82 15.29 5.18
N GLY A 16 10.73 14.53 4.99
CA GLY A 16 9.62 14.52 5.91
C GLY A 16 9.96 13.93 7.27
N GLU A 17 10.74 12.85 7.32
CA GLU A 17 11.22 12.23 8.55
C GLU A 17 12.15 13.17 9.34
N ILE A 18 13.07 13.84 8.64
CA ILE A 18 13.95 14.85 9.23
C ILE A 18 13.12 16.03 9.78
N GLY A 19 12.15 16.53 9.01
CA GLY A 19 11.27 17.61 9.45
C GLY A 19 10.43 17.23 10.67
N LEU A 20 9.98 15.97 10.74
CA LEU A 20 9.23 15.46 11.88
C LEU A 20 10.12 15.31 13.13
N GLY A 21 11.37 14.89 12.95
CA GLY A 21 12.39 14.90 14.02
C GLY A 21 12.70 16.32 14.52
N ALA A 22 12.82 17.29 13.61
CA ALA A 22 13.01 18.69 13.96
C ALA A 22 11.81 19.25 14.74
N ALA A 23 10.58 18.94 14.33
CA ALA A 23 9.37 19.35 15.04
C ALA A 23 9.31 18.76 16.47
N TRP A 24 9.70 17.49 16.62
CA TRP A 24 9.80 16.83 17.91
C TRP A 24 10.81 17.52 18.84
N LEU A 25 11.99 17.90 18.31
CA LEU A 25 13.01 18.64 19.06
C LEU A 25 12.54 20.05 19.46
N LEU A 26 11.90 20.77 18.53
CA LEU A 26 11.43 22.15 18.75
C LEU A 26 10.33 22.26 19.82
N GLN A 27 9.56 21.19 20.03
CA GLN A 27 8.51 21.15 21.06
C GLN A 27 9.10 21.19 22.50
N GLY A 28 10.40 20.94 22.69
CA GLY A 28 11.15 21.28 23.90
C GLY A 28 10.87 20.44 25.16
N ASN A 29 9.87 19.55 25.14
CA ASN A 29 9.48 18.75 26.31
C ASN A 29 9.91 17.28 26.21
N ILE A 30 11.22 17.07 26.02
CA ILE A 30 11.83 15.77 25.73
C ILE A 30 11.46 14.70 26.77
N LYS A 31 11.45 15.05 28.06
CA LYS A 31 11.12 14.11 29.13
C LYS A 31 9.68 13.59 29.02
N ASN A 32 8.72 14.48 28.78
CA ASN A 32 7.33 14.08 28.63
C ASN A 32 7.09 13.34 27.32
N GLN A 33 7.78 13.72 26.24
CA GLN A 33 7.72 13.02 24.95
C GLN A 33 8.17 11.55 25.07
N ILE A 34 9.28 11.30 25.74
CA ILE A 34 9.78 9.94 25.98
C ILE A 34 8.81 9.16 26.88
N LEU A 35 8.27 9.79 27.94
CA LEU A 35 7.27 9.14 28.80
C LEU A 35 5.99 8.79 28.02
N SER A 36 5.55 9.64 27.10
CA SER A 36 4.39 9.38 26.23
C SER A 36 4.62 8.18 25.32
N PHE A 37 5.84 8.01 24.78
CA PHE A 37 6.20 6.83 24.00
C PHE A 37 6.03 5.53 24.80
N PHE A 38 6.58 5.47 26.01
CA PHE A 38 6.46 4.27 26.85
C PHE A 38 5.05 4.01 27.38
N LYS A 39 4.19 5.03 27.41
CA LYS A 39 2.75 4.87 27.73
C LYS A 39 1.93 4.35 26.54
N ASN A 40 2.39 4.61 25.31
CA ASN A 40 1.64 4.23 24.12
C ASN A 40 1.91 2.78 23.71
N ARG A 41 0.98 1.87 24.07
CA ARG A 41 1.08 0.44 23.75
C ARG A 41 1.21 0.18 22.24
N ILE A 42 0.55 0.96 21.39
CA ILE A 42 0.63 0.78 19.92
C ILE A 42 2.04 1.15 19.43
N ALA A 43 2.58 2.27 19.91
CA ALA A 43 3.92 2.71 19.53
C ALA A 43 5.00 1.71 19.97
N LEU A 44 4.85 1.12 21.16
CA LEU A 44 5.74 0.07 21.67
C LEU A 44 5.68 -1.21 20.84
N ILE A 45 4.47 -1.67 20.45
CA ILE A 45 4.31 -2.88 19.63
C ILE A 45 4.93 -2.67 18.25
N LEU A 46 4.72 -1.52 17.62
CA LEU A 46 5.33 -1.23 16.31
C LEU A 46 6.86 -1.14 16.42
N SER A 47 7.34 -0.51 17.48
CA SER A 47 8.78 -0.36 17.74
C SER A 47 9.46 -1.68 18.08
N SER A 48 8.77 -2.64 18.70
CA SER A 48 9.36 -3.93 19.07
C SER A 48 9.70 -4.80 17.85
N ILE A 49 9.02 -4.60 16.72
CA ILE A 49 9.36 -5.27 15.46
C ILE A 49 10.76 -4.85 14.99
N TYR A 50 11.15 -3.59 15.21
CA TYR A 50 12.51 -3.14 14.92
C TYR A 50 13.55 -3.72 15.88
N LEU A 51 13.20 -3.92 17.16
CA LEU A 51 14.10 -4.55 18.14
C LEU A 51 14.51 -5.97 17.72
N LEU A 52 13.64 -6.71 17.05
CA LEU A 52 13.99 -8.01 16.48
C LEU A 52 15.15 -7.91 15.47
N THR A 53 15.20 -6.83 14.69
CA THR A 53 16.30 -6.57 13.73
C THR A 53 17.60 -6.30 14.48
N ILE A 54 17.55 -5.58 15.62
CA ILE A 54 18.71 -5.31 16.46
C ILE A 54 19.21 -6.59 17.13
N ILE A 55 18.32 -7.46 17.62
CA ILE A 55 18.71 -8.76 18.20
C ILE A 55 19.38 -9.64 17.14
N GLY A 56 18.91 -9.58 15.88
CA GLY A 56 19.52 -10.29 14.76
C GLY A 56 20.97 -9.90 14.48
N LEU A 57 21.42 -8.71 14.89
CA LEU A 57 22.81 -8.27 14.73
C LEU A 57 23.80 -9.10 15.56
N PHE A 58 23.37 -9.65 16.71
CA PHE A 58 24.25 -10.49 17.54
C PHE A 58 24.56 -11.85 16.90
N TYR A 59 23.76 -12.27 15.91
CA TYR A 59 23.89 -13.55 15.24
C TYR A 59 24.47 -13.44 13.82
N THR A 60 24.73 -12.23 13.33
CA THR A 60 25.20 -12.02 11.96
C THR A 60 26.72 -11.89 11.92
N THR A 61 27.32 -12.43 10.86
CA THR A 61 28.75 -12.30 10.56
C THR A 61 29.00 -11.21 9.50
N ASN A 62 27.99 -10.90 8.67
CA ASN A 62 28.11 -9.89 7.61
C ASN A 62 27.51 -8.55 8.05
N PHE A 63 28.33 -7.74 8.72
CA PHE A 63 27.94 -6.42 9.21
C PHE A 63 27.71 -5.40 8.09
N GLU A 64 28.38 -5.54 6.95
CA GLU A 64 28.20 -4.64 5.80
C GLU A 64 26.76 -4.69 5.27
N PHE A 65 26.25 -5.90 5.08
CA PHE A 65 24.84 -6.10 4.71
C PHE A 65 23.89 -5.70 5.83
N ALA A 66 24.22 -6.07 7.08
CA ALA A 66 23.34 -5.85 8.22
C ALA A 66 23.09 -4.36 8.51
N ILE A 67 24.11 -3.50 8.38
CA ILE A 67 23.96 -2.04 8.53
C ILE A 67 22.99 -1.48 7.49
N GLY A 68 23.05 -1.97 6.25
CA GLY A 68 22.10 -1.61 5.20
C GLY A 68 20.67 -2.02 5.56
N ASP A 69 20.49 -3.20 6.15
CA ASP A 69 19.17 -3.68 6.57
C ASP A 69 18.58 -2.87 7.72
N VAL A 70 19.39 -2.59 8.75
CA VAL A 70 19.03 -1.72 9.88
C VAL A 70 18.57 -0.36 9.37
N ARG A 71 19.36 0.28 8.50
CA ARG A 71 19.05 1.62 7.96
C ARG A 71 17.68 1.67 7.27
N ARG A 72 17.35 0.67 6.46
CA ARG A 72 16.06 0.61 5.74
C ARG A 72 14.86 0.44 6.67
N LYS A 73 15.08 -0.13 7.87
CA LYS A 73 14.05 -0.42 8.86
C LYS A 73 13.96 0.63 9.97
N ILE A 74 14.89 1.57 10.05
CA ILE A 74 14.85 2.69 11.02
C ILE A 74 13.48 3.38 11.08
N PRO A 75 12.81 3.70 9.95
CA PRO A 75 11.50 4.38 10.00
C PRO A 75 10.44 3.60 10.78
N LEU A 76 10.55 2.27 10.87
CA LEU A 76 9.64 1.42 11.63
C LEU A 76 9.68 1.71 13.14
N PHE A 77 10.84 2.15 13.64
CA PHE A 77 11.00 2.63 15.01
C PHE A 77 10.81 4.13 15.13
N LEU A 78 11.41 4.89 14.19
CA LEU A 78 11.45 6.34 14.25
C LEU A 78 10.05 6.97 14.18
N LEU A 79 9.18 6.47 13.30
CA LEU A 79 7.84 7.04 13.13
C LEU A 79 6.96 6.84 14.38
N PRO A 80 6.81 5.62 14.94
CA PRO A 80 6.06 5.44 16.19
C PRO A 80 6.65 6.24 17.35
N PHE A 81 7.98 6.28 17.46
CA PHE A 81 8.67 7.02 18.52
C PHE A 81 8.36 8.51 18.45
N LEU A 82 8.61 9.15 17.30
CA LEU A 82 8.41 10.59 17.16
C LEU A 82 6.93 10.98 17.24
N LEU A 83 6.03 10.24 16.57
CA LEU A 83 4.59 10.55 16.59
C LEU A 83 3.97 10.40 17.99
N SER A 84 4.45 9.47 18.81
CA SER A 84 3.96 9.30 20.18
C SER A 84 4.38 10.42 21.13
N GLY A 85 5.48 11.11 20.84
CA GLY A 85 5.94 12.26 21.61
C GLY A 85 5.27 13.56 21.20
N LEU A 86 4.84 13.67 19.94
CA LEU A 86 4.14 14.85 19.43
C LEU A 86 2.70 14.94 19.95
N ASN A 87 2.11 16.12 19.82
CA ASN A 87 0.69 16.33 20.13
C ASN A 87 -0.17 15.44 19.23
N PRO A 88 -1.27 14.86 19.76
CA PRO A 88 -2.15 14.02 18.97
C PRO A 88 -2.79 14.83 17.84
N LEU A 89 -2.80 14.25 16.64
CA LEU A 89 -3.42 14.84 15.48
C LEU A 89 -4.95 14.86 15.65
N THR A 90 -5.56 15.98 15.31
CA THR A 90 -7.02 16.13 15.24
C THR A 90 -7.58 15.35 14.05
N GLN A 91 -8.88 15.02 14.11
CA GLN A 91 -9.55 14.30 13.02
C GLN A 91 -9.50 15.06 11.68
N GLN A 92 -9.50 16.40 11.74
CA GLN A 92 -9.39 17.25 10.57
C GLN A 92 -7.99 17.17 9.94
N GLU A 93 -6.95 17.17 10.77
CA GLU A 93 -5.56 17.00 10.30
C GLU A 93 -5.33 15.62 9.70
N ILE A 94 -5.84 14.55 10.33
CA ILE A 94 -5.75 13.18 9.79
C ILE A 94 -6.44 13.11 8.43
N LYS A 95 -7.65 13.67 8.31
CA LYS A 95 -8.38 13.73 7.03
C LYS A 95 -7.63 14.54 5.98
N PHE A 96 -7.00 15.65 6.35
CA PHE A 96 -6.18 16.45 5.45
C PHE A 96 -4.95 15.67 4.96
N ILE A 97 -4.23 15.02 5.88
CA ILE A 97 -3.08 14.16 5.56
C ILE A 97 -3.51 13.05 4.60
N PHE A 98 -4.65 12.39 4.86
CA PHE A 98 -5.18 11.35 3.98
C PHE A 98 -5.64 11.88 2.62
N ASN A 99 -6.19 13.09 2.55
CA ASN A 99 -6.53 13.72 1.28
C ASN A 99 -5.28 14.00 0.43
N VAL A 100 -4.21 14.51 1.05
CA VAL A 100 -2.92 14.72 0.38
C VAL A 100 -2.32 13.38 -0.09
N TYR A 101 -2.44 12.33 0.72
CA TYR A 101 -2.04 10.97 0.33
C TYR A 101 -2.74 10.51 -0.95
N VAL A 102 -4.07 10.56 -0.98
CA VAL A 102 -4.85 10.07 -2.13
C VAL A 102 -4.57 10.90 -3.38
N ILE A 103 -4.38 12.21 -3.26
CA ILE A 103 -3.96 13.06 -4.38
C ILE A 103 -2.60 12.59 -4.93
N GLY A 104 -1.64 12.25 -4.07
CA GLY A 104 -0.34 11.72 -4.48
C GLY A 104 -0.44 10.38 -5.22
N VAL A 105 -1.23 9.44 -4.72
CA VAL A 105 -1.46 8.13 -5.37
C VAL A 105 -2.15 8.32 -6.72
N VAL A 106 -3.18 9.17 -6.79
CA VAL A 106 -3.89 9.47 -8.04
C VAL A 106 -2.96 10.16 -9.05
N ALA A 107 -2.18 11.15 -8.64
CA ALA A 107 -1.19 11.79 -9.52
C ALA A 107 -0.16 10.78 -10.07
N SER A 108 0.32 9.88 -9.21
CA SER A 108 1.24 8.81 -9.62
C SER A 108 0.60 7.84 -10.60
N SER A 109 -0.68 7.51 -10.42
CA SER A 109 -1.41 6.65 -11.34
C SER A 109 -1.61 7.29 -12.72
N PHE A 110 -1.94 8.59 -12.78
CA PHE A 110 -2.03 9.32 -14.04
C PHE A 110 -0.69 9.39 -14.76
N TRP A 111 0.40 9.62 -14.01
CA TRP A 111 1.74 9.58 -14.58
C TRP A 111 2.06 8.21 -15.19
N SER A 112 1.75 7.11 -14.48
CA SER A 112 1.91 5.76 -15.03
C SER A 112 1.09 5.53 -16.30
N VAL A 113 -0.15 6.00 -16.36
CA VAL A 113 -0.97 5.90 -17.60
C VAL A 113 -0.38 6.74 -18.73
N PHE A 114 0.09 7.96 -18.45
CA PHE A 114 0.74 8.81 -19.47
C PHE A 114 1.97 8.11 -20.08
N VAL A 115 2.77 7.47 -19.25
CA VAL A 115 3.93 6.69 -19.69
C VAL A 115 3.51 5.45 -20.49
N LEU A 116 2.44 4.76 -20.08
CA LEU A 116 1.87 3.62 -20.81
C LEU A 116 1.38 4.01 -22.22
N LEU A 117 0.80 5.20 -22.37
CA LEU A 117 0.31 5.73 -23.65
C LEU A 117 1.43 6.22 -24.58
N GLY A 118 2.70 5.97 -24.24
CA GLY A 118 3.85 6.33 -25.06
C GLY A 118 4.35 7.77 -24.85
N GLY A 119 3.93 8.46 -23.78
CA GLY A 119 4.33 9.85 -23.52
C GLY A 119 5.85 10.08 -23.38
N LEU A 120 6.64 9.02 -23.22
CA LEU A 120 8.11 9.06 -23.16
C LEU A 120 8.81 8.40 -24.36
N ASN A 121 8.08 7.86 -25.33
CA ASN A 121 8.63 7.10 -26.46
C ASN A 121 9.59 5.95 -26.05
N GLU A 122 9.47 5.43 -24.82
CA GLU A 122 10.21 4.26 -24.35
C GLU A 122 9.39 2.99 -24.64
N VAL A 123 10.02 1.94 -25.16
CA VAL A 123 9.36 0.64 -25.37
C VAL A 123 9.29 -0.10 -24.04
N ILE A 124 8.13 -0.05 -23.39
CA ILE A 124 7.90 -0.73 -22.12
C ILE A 124 7.46 -2.16 -22.43
N ILE A 125 8.37 -3.11 -22.20
CA ILE A 125 8.12 -4.55 -22.40
C ILE A 125 7.45 -5.16 -21.15
N ASP A 126 7.77 -4.66 -19.95
CA ASP A 126 7.19 -5.13 -18.68
C ASP A 126 6.38 -4.03 -18.00
N THR A 127 5.07 -4.26 -17.81
CA THR A 127 4.15 -3.33 -17.15
C THR A 127 4.55 -3.02 -15.70
N ARG A 128 5.40 -3.85 -15.08
CA ARG A 128 5.97 -3.56 -13.75
C ARG A 128 6.82 -2.29 -13.73
N GLN A 129 7.43 -1.92 -14.86
CA GLN A 129 8.27 -0.73 -14.97
C GLN A 129 7.45 0.59 -14.95
N LEU A 130 6.13 0.51 -15.12
CA LEU A 130 5.23 1.67 -15.04
C LEU A 130 5.13 2.25 -13.62
N SER A 131 5.48 1.47 -12.60
CA SER A 131 5.63 1.91 -11.22
C SER A 131 7.00 2.58 -11.01
N ARG A 132 7.21 3.76 -11.61
CA ARG A 132 8.54 4.41 -11.65
C ARG A 132 8.97 5.01 -10.31
N PHE A 133 8.03 5.50 -9.51
CA PHE A 133 8.31 6.18 -8.24
C PHE A 133 8.53 5.20 -7.07
N THR A 134 7.76 4.10 -7.04
CA THR A 134 7.77 3.10 -5.98
C THR A 134 7.64 1.71 -6.61
N SER A 135 8.10 0.65 -5.92
CA SER A 135 8.03 -0.72 -6.46
C SER A 135 6.57 -1.10 -6.72
N HIS A 136 6.29 -1.81 -7.81
CA HIS A 136 4.96 -2.33 -8.17
C HIS A 136 4.22 -2.99 -7.00
N ILE A 137 4.94 -3.70 -6.12
CA ILE A 137 4.36 -4.32 -4.92
C ILE A 137 3.88 -3.26 -3.93
N ARG A 138 4.74 -2.28 -3.61
CA ARG A 138 4.42 -1.20 -2.66
C ARG A 138 3.30 -0.32 -3.20
N PHE A 139 3.37 0.01 -4.49
CA PHE A 139 2.36 0.83 -5.14
C PHE A 139 0.99 0.14 -5.15
N GLY A 140 0.93 -1.18 -5.36
CA GLY A 140 -0.31 -1.95 -5.22
C GLY A 140 -0.91 -1.85 -3.81
N LEU A 141 -0.10 -1.90 -2.76
CA LEU A 141 -0.55 -1.71 -1.37
C LEU A 141 -1.02 -0.28 -1.12
N GLU A 142 -0.33 0.72 -1.66
CA GLU A 142 -0.70 2.13 -1.55
C GLU A 142 -2.07 2.41 -2.18
N ILE A 143 -2.30 1.84 -3.38
CA ILE A 143 -3.58 1.92 -4.09
C ILE A 143 -4.69 1.26 -3.27
N CYS A 144 -4.45 0.06 -2.71
CA CYS A 144 -5.44 -0.60 -1.86
C CYS A 144 -5.82 0.26 -0.65
N LEU A 145 -4.83 0.83 0.04
CA LEU A 145 -5.06 1.74 1.18
C LEU A 145 -5.87 2.97 0.76
N ALA A 146 -5.55 3.56 -0.40
CA ALA A 146 -6.26 4.70 -0.94
C ALA A 146 -7.71 4.37 -1.31
N ILE A 147 -7.97 3.19 -1.91
CA ILE A 147 -9.33 2.73 -2.25
C ILE A 147 -10.16 2.54 -0.98
N PHE A 148 -9.70 1.74 -0.02
CA PHE A 148 -10.46 1.46 1.20
C PHE A 148 -10.66 2.71 2.06
N GLY A 149 -9.64 3.55 2.18
CA GLY A 149 -9.79 4.82 2.91
C GLY A 149 -10.71 5.81 2.18
N SER A 150 -10.69 5.86 0.85
CA SER A 150 -11.64 6.67 0.08
C SER A 150 -13.09 6.19 0.27
N ILE A 151 -13.32 4.88 0.29
CA ILE A 151 -14.63 4.30 0.62
C ILE A 151 -15.05 4.68 2.04
N TYR A 152 -14.16 4.52 3.02
CA TYR A 152 -14.45 4.88 4.41
C TYR A 152 -14.84 6.35 4.56
N TYR A 153 -14.08 7.28 3.97
CA TYR A 153 -14.43 8.70 4.03
C TYR A 153 -15.68 9.01 3.22
N ALA A 154 -15.92 8.39 2.06
CA ALA A 154 -17.15 8.58 1.28
C ALA A 154 -18.42 8.15 2.04
N LEU A 155 -18.35 7.11 2.88
CA LEU A 155 -19.48 6.63 3.68
C LEU A 155 -19.77 7.52 4.90
N ASN A 156 -18.74 8.14 5.47
CA ASN A 156 -18.87 8.99 6.67
C ASN A 156 -19.09 10.48 6.34
N GLU A 157 -18.93 10.88 5.07
CA GLU A 157 -19.09 12.28 4.65
C GLU A 157 -20.57 12.67 4.48
N ILE A 158 -20.94 13.80 5.06
CA ILE A 158 -22.29 14.38 4.92
C ILE A 158 -22.42 15.18 3.62
N ASP A 159 -21.36 15.90 3.23
CA ASP A 159 -21.35 16.73 2.03
C ASP A 159 -21.25 15.88 0.75
N THR A 160 -22.26 16.00 -0.12
CA THR A 160 -22.38 15.26 -1.37
C THR A 160 -21.22 15.53 -2.33
N LYS A 161 -20.67 16.76 -2.36
CA LYS A 161 -19.53 17.08 -3.24
C LYS A 161 -18.27 16.33 -2.81
N ASN A 162 -17.94 16.37 -1.52
CA ASN A 162 -16.81 15.65 -0.98
C ASN A 162 -16.98 14.13 -1.10
N LYS A 163 -18.20 13.63 -0.91
CA LYS A 163 -18.54 12.22 -1.14
C LYS A 163 -18.27 11.77 -2.58
N ILE A 164 -18.73 12.55 -3.55
CA ILE A 164 -18.49 12.27 -4.98
C ILE A 164 -16.99 12.27 -5.28
N LYS A 165 -16.23 13.23 -4.74
CA LYS A 165 -14.77 13.29 -4.91
C LYS A 165 -14.07 11.99 -4.49
N TRP A 166 -14.40 11.47 -3.30
CA TRP A 166 -13.83 10.23 -2.79
C TRP A 166 -14.24 9.01 -3.63
N PHE A 167 -15.50 8.99 -4.09
CA PHE A 167 -16.01 7.91 -4.92
C PHE A 167 -15.32 7.85 -6.30
N ILE A 168 -15.16 9.01 -6.94
CA ILE A 168 -14.44 9.13 -8.22
C ILE A 168 -12.98 8.67 -8.06
N ALA A 169 -12.30 9.12 -6.99
CA ALA A 169 -10.92 8.72 -6.72
C ALA A 169 -10.80 7.19 -6.52
N GLY A 170 -11.70 6.59 -5.74
CA GLY A 170 -11.72 5.14 -5.52
C GLY A 170 -11.97 4.34 -6.79
N ILE A 171 -12.94 4.75 -7.62
CA ILE A 171 -13.24 4.09 -8.91
C ILE A 171 -12.07 4.20 -9.87
N TRP A 172 -11.48 5.39 -10.02
CA TRP A 172 -10.32 5.61 -10.86
C TRP A 172 -9.18 4.66 -10.49
N LEU A 173 -8.87 4.58 -9.18
CA LEU A 173 -7.79 3.71 -8.67
C LEU A 173 -8.08 2.22 -8.88
N LEU A 174 -9.35 1.79 -8.78
CA LEU A 174 -9.75 0.42 -9.11
C LEU A 174 -9.51 0.09 -10.58
N ILE A 175 -9.94 0.98 -11.49
CA ILE A 175 -9.75 0.81 -12.94
C ILE A 175 -8.25 0.79 -13.25
N PHE A 176 -7.50 1.74 -12.71
CA PHE A 176 -6.05 1.83 -12.90
C PHE A 176 -5.30 0.57 -12.45
N MET A 177 -5.68 -0.01 -11.31
CA MET A 177 -5.07 -1.23 -10.79
C MET A 177 -5.19 -2.40 -11.77
N VAL A 178 -6.32 -2.49 -12.48
CA VAL A 178 -6.57 -3.50 -13.52
C VAL A 178 -5.77 -3.19 -14.79
N ILE A 179 -5.74 -1.92 -15.24
CA ILE A 179 -5.00 -1.50 -16.46
C ILE A 179 -3.52 -1.90 -16.38
N ILE A 180 -2.87 -1.69 -15.24
CA ILE A 180 -1.44 -1.96 -15.06
C ILE A 180 -1.15 -3.43 -14.70
N ASN A 181 -2.18 -4.26 -14.51
CA ASN A 181 -2.06 -5.66 -14.05
C ASN A 181 -1.26 -5.80 -12.74
N LEU A 182 -1.56 -4.98 -11.73
CA LEU A 182 -0.91 -5.04 -10.42
C LEU A 182 -1.41 -6.26 -9.60
N PHE A 183 -0.86 -7.44 -9.88
CA PHE A 183 -1.28 -8.71 -9.28
C PHE A 183 -1.33 -8.68 -7.75
N THR A 184 -0.30 -8.13 -7.09
CA THR A 184 -0.27 -8.02 -5.62
C THR A 184 -1.37 -7.10 -5.10
N GLY A 185 -1.65 -6.00 -5.79
CA GLY A 185 -2.75 -5.10 -5.44
C GLY A 185 -4.10 -5.79 -5.56
N ILE A 186 -4.34 -6.49 -6.68
CA ILE A 186 -5.58 -7.25 -6.91
C ILE A 186 -5.78 -8.31 -5.83
N LEU A 187 -4.73 -9.08 -5.49
CA LEU A 187 -4.80 -10.09 -4.44
C LEU A 187 -5.13 -9.48 -3.07
N VAL A 188 -4.42 -8.43 -2.68
CA VAL A 188 -4.65 -7.79 -1.38
C VAL A 188 -6.05 -7.17 -1.33
N PHE A 189 -6.47 -6.46 -2.36
CA PHE A 189 -7.81 -5.91 -2.46
C PHE A 189 -8.89 -7.00 -2.34
N SER A 190 -8.71 -8.13 -3.03
CA SER A 190 -9.61 -9.28 -2.97
C SER A 190 -9.70 -9.87 -1.55
N ILE A 191 -8.55 -10.14 -0.91
CA ILE A 191 -8.50 -10.71 0.44
C ILE A 191 -9.14 -9.74 1.45
N THR A 192 -8.76 -8.46 1.42
CA THR A 192 -9.28 -7.46 2.36
C THR A 192 -10.79 -7.27 2.18
N THR A 193 -11.28 -7.16 0.94
CA THR A 193 -12.72 -7.07 0.66
C THR A 193 -13.45 -8.30 1.20
N SER A 194 -12.91 -9.50 0.96
CA SER A 194 -13.48 -10.75 1.44
C SER A 194 -13.60 -10.79 2.97
N VAL A 195 -12.54 -10.41 3.69
CA VAL A 195 -12.54 -10.35 5.15
C VAL A 195 -13.55 -9.32 5.66
N LEU A 196 -13.62 -8.14 5.05
CA LEU A 196 -14.57 -7.09 5.45
C LEU A 196 -16.03 -7.51 5.21
N LEU A 197 -16.34 -8.12 4.07
CA LEU A 197 -17.67 -8.62 3.76
C LEU A 197 -18.12 -9.69 4.76
N LEU A 198 -17.22 -10.61 5.14
CA LEU A 198 -17.52 -11.60 6.18
C LEU A 198 -17.74 -10.94 7.54
N PHE A 199 -16.83 -10.05 7.96
CA PHE A 199 -16.89 -9.42 9.28
C PHE A 199 -18.16 -8.58 9.45
N TYR A 200 -18.45 -7.68 8.51
CA TYR A 200 -19.65 -6.83 8.55
C TYR A 200 -20.92 -7.62 8.21
N GLY A 201 -20.88 -8.50 7.22
CA GLY A 201 -22.03 -9.29 6.79
C GLY A 201 -22.56 -10.24 7.87
N VAL A 202 -21.67 -10.91 8.62
CA VAL A 202 -22.08 -11.83 9.70
C VAL A 202 -22.67 -11.09 10.90
N GLN A 203 -22.21 -9.87 11.17
CA GLN A 203 -22.67 -9.03 12.28
C GLN A 203 -24.01 -8.31 12.01
N HIS A 204 -24.44 -8.22 10.74
CA HIS A 204 -25.72 -7.58 10.43
C HIS A 204 -26.92 -8.40 10.93
N LYS A 205 -27.81 -7.74 11.68
CA LYS A 205 -29.04 -8.35 12.23
C LYS A 205 -30.05 -8.77 11.15
N ASN A 206 -30.06 -8.09 10.00
CA ASN A 206 -31.00 -8.38 8.91
C ASN A 206 -30.53 -9.60 8.10
N LYS A 207 -31.36 -10.66 8.07
CA LYS A 207 -31.07 -11.91 7.35
C LYS A 207 -30.85 -11.69 5.85
N ILE A 208 -31.56 -10.76 5.22
CA ILE A 208 -31.43 -10.48 3.78
C ILE A 208 -30.05 -9.90 3.48
N VAL A 209 -29.64 -8.91 4.28
CA VAL A 209 -28.33 -8.24 4.16
C VAL A 209 -27.19 -9.24 4.42
N LYS A 210 -27.36 -10.11 5.40
CA LYS A 210 -26.40 -11.18 5.69
C LYS A 210 -26.26 -12.18 4.53
N ILE A 211 -27.37 -12.58 3.91
CA ILE A 211 -27.36 -13.50 2.76
C ILE A 211 -26.73 -12.81 1.54
N THR A 212 -27.05 -11.55 1.25
CA THR A 212 -26.43 -10.83 0.12
C THR A 212 -24.92 -10.68 0.32
N PHE A 213 -24.44 -10.36 1.52
CA PHE A 213 -23.00 -10.31 1.81
C PHE A 213 -22.31 -11.67 1.60
N LEU A 214 -22.94 -12.77 2.03
CA LEU A 214 -22.42 -14.13 1.80
C LEU A 214 -22.41 -14.51 0.32
N CYS A 215 -23.46 -14.18 -0.44
CA CYS A 215 -23.50 -14.41 -1.88
C CYS A 215 -22.39 -13.64 -2.62
N VAL A 216 -22.18 -12.36 -2.29
CA VAL A 216 -21.12 -11.53 -2.89
C VAL A 216 -19.73 -12.09 -2.55
N PHE A 217 -19.54 -12.61 -1.34
CA PHE A 217 -18.30 -13.28 -0.97
C PHE A 217 -18.03 -14.54 -1.81
N ILE A 218 -19.05 -15.39 -2.00
CA ILE A 218 -18.94 -16.61 -2.82
C ILE A 218 -18.64 -16.27 -4.28
N THR A 219 -19.31 -15.27 -4.86
CA THR A 219 -19.07 -14.86 -6.25
C THR A 219 -17.67 -14.31 -6.44
N LEU A 220 -17.15 -13.56 -5.47
CA LEU A 220 -15.79 -13.02 -5.50
C LEU A 220 -14.75 -14.16 -5.49
N ILE A 221 -14.90 -15.16 -4.62
CA ILE A 221 -14.02 -16.35 -4.60
C ILE A 221 -14.07 -17.13 -5.91
N ALA A 222 -15.27 -17.30 -6.49
CA ALA A 222 -15.44 -17.97 -7.76
C ALA A 222 -14.73 -17.21 -8.90
N SER A 223 -14.81 -15.88 -8.91
CA SER A 223 -14.16 -15.03 -9.93
C SER A 223 -12.64 -15.13 -9.88
N VAL A 224 -12.04 -15.15 -8.68
CA VAL A 224 -10.59 -15.32 -8.49
C VAL A 224 -10.14 -16.71 -8.93
N SER A 225 -10.88 -17.75 -8.53
CA SER A 225 -10.60 -19.13 -8.94
C SER A 225 -10.64 -19.29 -10.47
N PHE A 226 -11.62 -18.67 -11.13
CA PHE A 226 -11.74 -18.67 -12.58
C PHE A 226 -10.55 -17.96 -13.25
N TYR A 227 -10.15 -16.79 -12.74
CA TYR A 227 -9.00 -16.05 -13.25
C TYR A 227 -7.68 -16.84 -13.13
N ILE A 228 -7.47 -17.51 -12.00
CA ILE A 228 -6.30 -18.37 -11.78
C ILE A 228 -6.31 -19.55 -12.77
N ASN A 229 -7.46 -20.20 -12.95
CA ASN A 229 -7.55 -21.34 -13.87
C ASN A 229 -7.26 -20.93 -15.32
N ASN A 230 -7.77 -19.77 -15.75
CA ASN A 230 -7.47 -19.21 -17.07
C ASN A 230 -6.00 -18.82 -17.24
N SER A 231 -5.37 -18.34 -16.18
CA SER A 231 -3.94 -18.01 -16.19
C SER A 231 -3.08 -19.26 -16.32
N ILE A 232 -3.45 -20.34 -15.60
CA ILE A 232 -2.75 -21.64 -15.67
C ILE A 232 -2.96 -22.29 -17.04
N SER A 233 -4.17 -22.25 -17.60
CA SER A 233 -4.43 -22.82 -18.93
C SER A 233 -3.66 -22.07 -20.01
N SER A 234 -3.60 -20.74 -19.94
CA SER A 234 -2.82 -19.90 -20.85
C SER A 234 -1.32 -20.17 -20.74
N TYR A 235 -0.80 -20.36 -19.52
CA TYR A 235 0.60 -20.73 -19.30
C TYR A 235 0.93 -22.12 -19.89
N LYS A 236 0.06 -23.12 -19.65
CA LYS A 236 0.22 -24.46 -20.21
C LYS A 236 0.15 -24.47 -21.74
N ALA A 237 -0.74 -23.66 -22.32
CA ALA A 237 -0.86 -23.50 -23.77
C ALA A 237 0.37 -22.81 -24.38
N ALA A 238 0.94 -21.80 -23.71
CA ALA A 238 2.18 -21.15 -24.15
C ALA A 238 3.39 -22.10 -24.10
N GLN A 239 3.48 -22.93 -23.07
CA GLN A 239 4.56 -23.90 -22.93
C GLN A 239 4.54 -25.01 -24.02
N GLN A 240 3.36 -25.30 -24.59
CA GLN A 240 3.23 -26.22 -25.73
C GLN A 240 3.70 -25.61 -27.07
N ILE A 241 3.83 -24.27 -27.16
CA ILE A 241 4.27 -23.57 -28.38
C ILE A 241 5.81 -23.41 -28.40
N GLU A 242 6.46 -23.37 -27.23
CA GLU A 242 7.91 -23.17 -27.09
C GLU A 242 8.72 -24.47 -27.24
N SER A 243 8.09 -25.64 -27.35
CA SER A 243 8.76 -26.92 -27.69
C SER A 243 9.03 -27.05 -29.19
N LEU A 244 9.56 -26.00 -29.84
CA LEU A 244 10.23 -26.17 -31.14
C LEU A 244 11.62 -26.73 -30.87
N PRO A 245 12.07 -27.76 -31.60
CA PRO A 245 13.33 -28.43 -31.33
C PRO A 245 14.46 -27.42 -31.44
N MET A 246 15.30 -27.35 -30.41
CA MET A 246 16.63 -26.74 -30.50
C MET A 246 17.33 -27.44 -31.67
N GLY A 247 17.44 -26.74 -32.81
CA GLY A 247 18.22 -27.23 -33.93
C GLY A 247 19.61 -27.56 -33.43
N GLU A 248 20.04 -28.80 -33.68
CA GLU A 248 21.43 -29.23 -33.52
C GLU A 248 22.31 -28.23 -34.27
N TYR A 249 22.99 -27.35 -33.53
CA TYR A 249 24.16 -26.68 -34.06
C TYR A 249 25.23 -27.76 -34.16
N SER A 250 25.40 -28.27 -35.37
CA SER A 250 26.48 -29.18 -35.76
C SER A 250 27.81 -28.46 -35.57
N GLU A 251 28.79 -29.19 -35.02
CA GLU A 251 30.21 -28.82 -34.99
C GLU A 251 30.79 -28.57 -36.38
#